data_AF-A0A450YIZ2-F1
#
_entry.id   AF-A0A450YIZ2-F1
#
_cell.length_a   1.000
_cell.length_b   1.000
_cell.length_c   1.000
_cell.angle_alpha   90.00
_cell.angle_beta   90.00
_cell.angle_gamma   90.00
#
_symmetry.space_group_name_H-M   'P 1'
#
loop_
_entity.id
_entity.type
_entity.pdbx_description
1 polymer ?
#
loop_
_entity_poly.entity_id
_entity_poly.type
_entity_poly.pdbx_seq_one_letter_code
_entity_poly.pdbx_strand_id
1 'polypeptide(L)'
;MVATALEDACRNFARAVAPYLYITDDRHYEEVLATIETLLEKVDGSPYEPLNAIIGMLSHAIEQYENKDRELTAFRKRIEQQLTDLAVLRFLMDQHGLGMDDLPEIGSRSMVSRVLSGERSFSKKHIQKLSKRFGIDPGVFFK
;
A
#
# COMPACT_ATOMS: atom_id res chain seq x y z
N MET A 1 13.33 18.01 38.02
CA MET A 1 11.98 17.44 38.27
C MET A 1 11.25 17.09 36.98
N VAL A 2 11.01 18.03 36.05
CA VAL A 2 10.33 17.72 34.77
C VAL A 2 11.10 16.73 33.89
N ALA A 3 12.43 16.85 33.81
CA ALA A 3 13.27 15.94 33.02
C ALA A 3 13.23 14.49 33.54
N THR A 4 13.17 14.31 34.86
CA THR A 4 13.15 12.98 35.50
C THR A 4 11.81 12.27 35.30
N ALA A 5 10.70 13.00 35.44
CA ALA A 5 9.36 12.46 35.20
C ALA A 5 9.16 12.05 33.72
N LEU A 6 9.69 12.84 32.79
CA LEU A 6 9.66 12.51 31.36
C LEU A 6 10.53 11.28 31.07
N GLU A 7 11.72 11.18 31.65
CA GLU A 7 12.59 10.01 31.50
C GLU A 7 11.90 8.73 32.00
N ASP A 8 11.27 8.78 33.18
CA ASP A 8 10.55 7.64 33.75
C ASP A 8 9.37 7.22 32.87
N ALA A 9 8.60 8.17 32.36
CA ALA A 9 7.51 7.90 31.41
C ALA A 9 8.03 7.23 30.13
N CYS A 10 9.11 7.75 29.54
CA CYS A 10 9.73 7.17 28.36
C CYS A 10 10.26 5.76 28.61
N ARG A 11 10.89 5.50 29.77
CA ARG A 11 11.39 4.17 30.13
C ARG A 11 10.26 3.17 30.34
N ASN A 12 9.17 3.58 30.99
CA ASN A 12 8.00 2.73 31.17
C ASN A 12 7.33 2.41 29.84
N PHE A 13 7.18 3.40 28.97
CA PHE A 13 6.71 3.21 27.60
C PHE A 13 7.60 2.23 26.82
N ALA A 14 8.92 2.47 26.80
CA ALA A 14 9.86 1.61 26.09
C ALA A 14 9.80 0.15 26.57
N ARG A 15 9.68 -0.07 27.88
CA ARG A 15 9.51 -1.43 28.44
C ARG A 15 8.20 -2.07 28.01
N ALA A 16 7.10 -1.31 27.98
CA ALA A 16 5.80 -1.82 27.59
C ALA A 16 5.74 -2.20 26.10
N VAL A 17 6.39 -1.41 25.24
CA VAL A 17 6.35 -1.60 23.78
C VAL A 17 7.43 -2.55 23.27
N ALA A 18 8.56 -2.69 23.97
CA ALA A 18 9.70 -3.52 23.55
C ALA A 18 9.36 -4.94 23.07
N PRO A 19 8.44 -5.70 23.71
CA PRO A 19 8.07 -7.02 23.22
C PRO A 19 7.50 -6.99 21.79
N TYR A 20 6.71 -5.97 21.48
CA TYR A 20 5.99 -5.88 20.21
C TYR A 20 6.83 -5.31 19.05
N LEU A 21 8.01 -4.75 19.33
CA LEU A 21 8.88 -4.16 18.30
C LEU A 21 9.68 -5.21 17.51
N TYR A 22 9.81 -6.42 18.04
CA TYR A 22 10.64 -7.48 17.45
C TYR A 22 9.88 -8.80 17.40
N ILE A 23 9.15 -9.01 16.30
CA ILE A 23 8.37 -10.23 16.09
C ILE A 23 9.30 -11.40 15.72
N THR A 24 9.16 -12.49 16.48
CA THR A 24 10.08 -13.64 16.46
C THR A 24 9.52 -14.87 15.75
N ASP A 25 8.20 -15.05 15.80
CA ASP A 25 7.50 -16.25 15.35
C ASP A 25 6.03 -15.92 15.03
N ASP A 26 5.33 -16.87 14.41
CA ASP A 26 3.97 -16.67 13.89
C ASP A 26 2.96 -16.43 15.02
N ARG A 27 3.13 -17.06 16.19
CA ARG A 27 2.23 -16.82 17.32
C ARG A 27 2.38 -15.38 17.83
N HIS A 28 3.63 -14.92 17.96
CA HIS A 28 3.91 -13.54 18.34
C HIS A 28 3.41 -12.54 17.29
N TYR A 29 3.49 -12.88 16.00
CA TYR A 29 2.90 -12.08 14.92
C TYR A 29 1.40 -11.87 15.11
N GLU A 30 0.65 -12.95 15.34
CA GLU A 30 -0.81 -12.89 15.58
C GLU A 30 -1.16 -12.09 16.84
N GLU A 31 -0.37 -12.23 17.92
CA GLU A 31 -0.54 -11.45 19.15
C GLU A 31 -0.36 -9.93 18.90
N VAL A 32 0.66 -9.56 18.10
CA VAL A 32 0.92 -8.16 17.72
C VAL A 32 -0.16 -7.63 16.78
N LEU A 33 -0.66 -8.47 15.87
CA LEU A 33 -1.74 -8.14 14.93
C LEU A 33 -3.05 -7.86 15.68
N ALA A 34 -3.47 -8.75 16.58
CA ALA A 34 -4.65 -8.52 17.42
C ALA A 34 -4.52 -7.26 18.28
N THR A 35 -3.29 -6.94 18.72
CA THR A 35 -3.02 -5.73 19.50
C THR A 35 -3.22 -4.47 18.66
N ILE A 36 -2.68 -4.42 17.43
CA ILE A 36 -2.84 -3.24 16.58
C ILE A 36 -4.30 -3.03 16.15
N GLU A 37 -5.05 -4.11 15.89
CA GLU A 37 -6.49 -4.06 15.61
C GLU A 37 -7.26 -3.43 16.78
N THR A 38 -7.00 -3.90 18.01
CA THR A 38 -7.61 -3.35 19.23
C THR A 38 -7.29 -1.86 19.43
N LEU A 39 -6.09 -1.42 19.03
CA LEU A 39 -5.72 0.01 19.11
C LEU A 39 -6.42 0.83 18.04
N LEU A 40 -6.54 0.30 16.81
CA LEU A 40 -7.23 0.96 15.70
C LEU A 40 -8.72 1.16 15.98
N GLU A 41 -9.37 0.24 16.69
CA GLU A 41 -10.78 0.39 17.13
C GLU A 41 -10.99 1.52 18.15
N LYS A 42 -9.94 1.92 18.87
CA LYS A 42 -10.02 2.92 19.95
C LYS A 42 -9.71 4.34 19.49
N VAL A 43 -9.09 4.51 18.33
CA VAL A 43 -8.76 5.84 17.79
C VAL A 43 -9.94 6.43 17.04
N ASP A 44 -10.17 7.72 17.19
CA ASP A 44 -11.28 8.45 16.56
C ASP A 44 -10.93 9.03 15.17
N GLY A 45 -9.77 8.66 14.61
CA GLY A 45 -9.25 9.17 13.35
C GLY A 45 -8.60 10.55 13.45
N SER A 46 -8.45 11.11 14.66
CA SER A 46 -7.71 12.36 14.86
C SER A 46 -6.22 12.20 14.52
N PRO A 47 -5.62 13.12 13.75
CA PRO A 47 -4.18 13.09 13.46
C PRO A 47 -3.33 13.37 14.71
N TYR A 48 -3.93 13.91 15.78
CA TYR A 48 -3.24 14.24 17.04
C TYR A 48 -3.37 13.16 18.11
N GLU A 49 -3.99 12.02 17.79
CA GLU A 49 -4.17 10.90 18.71
C GLU A 49 -2.81 10.30 19.11
N PRO A 50 -2.42 10.34 20.40
CA PRO A 50 -1.14 9.79 20.86
C PRO A 50 -0.90 8.32 20.51
N LEU A 51 -1.96 7.51 20.43
CA LEU A 51 -1.86 6.10 20.04
C LEU A 51 -1.40 5.89 18.59
N ASN A 52 -1.54 6.89 17.71
CA ASN A 52 -1.05 6.80 16.32
C ASN A 52 0.46 6.52 16.25
N ALA A 53 1.24 7.03 17.22
CA ALA A 53 2.67 6.74 17.28
C ALA A 53 2.94 5.25 17.59
N ILE A 54 2.14 4.63 18.46
CA ILE A 54 2.24 3.21 18.82
C ILE A 54 1.82 2.36 17.63
N ILE A 55 0.68 2.69 17.01
CA ILE A 55 0.18 2.03 15.79
C ILE A 55 1.27 2.05 14.72
N GLY A 56 1.92 3.19 14.48
CA GLY A 56 3.03 3.29 13.54
C GLY A 56 4.20 2.35 13.86
N MET A 57 4.59 2.24 15.14
CA MET A 57 5.66 1.33 15.56
C MET A 57 5.28 -0.15 15.36
N LEU A 58 4.05 -0.54 15.73
CA LEU A 58 3.56 -1.90 15.56
C LEU A 58 3.43 -2.28 14.09
N SER A 59 2.88 -1.38 13.25
CA SER A 59 2.81 -1.56 11.80
C SER A 59 4.18 -1.83 11.20
N HIS A 60 5.21 -1.10 11.65
CA HIS A 60 6.57 -1.31 11.17
C HIS A 60 7.15 -2.67 11.60
N ALA A 61 6.88 -3.11 12.84
CA ALA A 61 7.32 -4.41 13.32
C ALA A 61 6.66 -5.58 12.56
N ILE A 62 5.36 -5.45 12.28
CA ILE A 62 4.57 -6.38 11.44
C ILE A 62 5.17 -6.43 10.03
N GLU A 63 5.38 -5.28 9.40
CA GLU A 63 5.97 -5.19 8.06
C GLU A 63 7.36 -5.86 8.00
N GLN A 64 8.23 -5.59 8.99
CA GLN A 64 9.54 -6.24 9.07
C GLN A 64 9.44 -7.76 9.19
N TYR A 65 8.44 -8.27 9.91
CA TYR A 65 8.20 -9.70 10.02
C TYR A 65 7.75 -10.32 8.69
N GLU A 66 6.74 -9.72 8.06
CA GLU A 66 6.21 -10.17 6.76
C GLU A 66 7.27 -10.15 5.65
N ASN A 67 8.19 -9.18 5.71
CA ASN A 67 9.30 -9.08 4.75
C ASN A 67 10.34 -10.22 4.89
N LYS A 68 10.26 -11.08 5.91
CA LYS A 68 11.06 -12.32 5.98
C LYS A 68 10.53 -13.39 5.03
N ASP A 69 9.24 -13.35 4.70
CA ASP A 69 8.63 -14.30 3.78
C ASP A 69 9.12 -14.02 2.35
N ARG A 70 9.77 -15.04 1.77
CA ARG A 70 10.37 -14.94 0.44
C ARG A 70 9.33 -14.87 -0.67
N GLU A 71 8.18 -15.53 -0.51
CA GLU A 71 7.10 -15.52 -1.48
C GLU A 71 6.38 -14.17 -1.49
N LEU A 72 6.07 -13.62 -0.32
CA LEU A 72 5.51 -12.27 -0.18
C LEU A 72 6.48 -11.21 -0.71
N THR A 73 7.77 -11.32 -0.37
CA THR A 73 8.79 -10.41 -0.89
C THR A 73 8.89 -10.50 -2.42
N ALA A 74 8.88 -11.71 -2.98
CA ALA A 74 8.91 -11.90 -4.43
C ALA A 74 7.64 -11.36 -5.10
N PHE A 75 6.47 -11.50 -4.47
CA PHE A 75 5.20 -10.95 -4.95
C PHE A 75 5.21 -9.42 -4.95
N ARG A 76 5.59 -8.77 -3.84
CA ARG A 76 5.73 -7.31 -3.77
C ARG A 76 6.69 -6.79 -4.83
N LYS A 77 7.85 -7.42 -4.98
CA LYS A 77 8.82 -7.06 -6.03
C LYS A 77 8.22 -7.16 -7.43
N ARG A 78 7.39 -8.18 -7.72
CA ARG A 78 6.68 -8.28 -8.99
C ARG A 78 5.68 -7.12 -9.18
N ILE A 79 4.95 -6.74 -8.14
CA ILE A 79 4.02 -5.60 -8.19
C ILE A 79 4.78 -4.29 -8.41
N GLU A 80 5.86 -4.03 -7.66
CA GLU A 80 6.65 -2.80 -7.77
C GLU A 80 7.32 -2.63 -9.15
N GLN A 81 7.60 -3.77 -9.80
CA GLN A 81 8.14 -3.86 -11.16
C GLN A 81 7.07 -3.78 -12.24
N GLN A 82 5.78 -3.97 -11.92
CA GLN A 82 4.72 -3.71 -12.89
C GLN A 82 4.64 -2.21 -13.16
N LEU A 83 4.43 -1.87 -14.43
CA LEU A 83 4.16 -0.50 -14.82
C LEU A 83 2.77 -0.11 -14.30
N THR A 84 2.73 0.89 -13.40
CA THR A 84 1.51 1.36 -12.73
C THR A 84 0.39 1.67 -13.72
N ASP A 85 0.74 2.27 -14.85
CA ASP A 85 -0.17 2.62 -15.94
C ASP A 85 -0.88 1.39 -16.55
N LEU A 86 -0.17 0.26 -16.72
CA LEU A 86 -0.73 -1.00 -17.21
C LEU A 86 -1.62 -1.69 -16.19
N ALA A 87 -1.24 -1.63 -14.91
CA ALA A 87 -2.06 -2.18 -13.84
C ALA A 87 -3.41 -1.47 -13.77
N VAL A 88 -3.40 -0.12 -13.83
CA VAL A 88 -4.64 0.68 -13.89
C VAL A 88 -5.47 0.34 -15.11
N LEU A 89 -4.87 0.25 -16.31
CA LEU A 89 -5.64 -0.11 -17.51
C LEU A 89 -6.28 -1.49 -17.39
N ARG A 90 -5.53 -2.51 -16.95
CA ARG A 90 -6.05 -3.86 -16.75
C ARG A 90 -7.20 -3.88 -15.75
N PHE A 91 -7.06 -3.12 -14.66
CA PHE A 91 -8.12 -2.97 -13.67
C PHE A 91 -9.38 -2.34 -14.27
N LEU A 92 -9.25 -1.25 -15.04
CA LEU A 92 -10.39 -0.61 -15.72
C LEU A 92 -11.03 -1.55 -16.75
N MET A 93 -10.24 -2.33 -17.48
CA MET A 93 -10.78 -3.32 -18.42
C MET A 93 -11.58 -4.40 -17.70
N ASP A 94 -11.06 -4.92 -16.60
CA ASP A 94 -11.72 -5.96 -15.80
C ASP A 94 -13.02 -5.45 -15.16
N GLN A 95 -12.97 -4.31 -14.46
CA GLN A 95 -14.12 -3.73 -13.76
C GLN A 95 -15.27 -3.33 -14.70
N HIS A 96 -14.95 -2.98 -15.95
CA HIS A 96 -15.95 -2.57 -16.94
C HIS A 96 -16.22 -3.63 -18.01
N GLY A 97 -15.62 -4.83 -17.92
CA GLY A 97 -15.79 -5.90 -18.89
C GLY A 97 -15.34 -5.55 -20.31
N LEU A 98 -14.31 -4.71 -20.45
CA LEU A 98 -13.85 -4.18 -21.74
C LEU A 98 -12.82 -5.09 -22.41
N GLY A 99 -13.03 -5.36 -23.68
CA GLY A 99 -12.04 -5.99 -24.54
C GLY A 99 -11.03 -4.99 -25.10
N MET A 100 -10.05 -5.50 -25.85
CA MET A 100 -9.05 -4.66 -26.53
C MET A 100 -9.66 -3.76 -27.62
N ASP A 101 -10.86 -4.10 -28.11
CA ASP A 101 -11.59 -3.35 -29.13
C ASP A 101 -12.37 -2.16 -28.53
N ASP A 102 -12.56 -2.14 -27.20
CA ASP A 102 -13.42 -1.18 -26.50
C ASP A 102 -12.65 0.02 -25.93
N LEU A 103 -11.40 0.24 -26.37
CA LEU A 103 -10.47 1.26 -25.87
C LEU A 103 -10.01 2.25 -26.97
N PRO A 104 -10.94 3.01 -27.58
CA PRO A 104 -10.62 3.99 -28.63
C PRO A 104 -9.73 5.14 -28.15
N GLU A 105 -9.62 5.35 -26.83
CA GLU A 105 -8.76 6.36 -26.22
C GLU A 105 -7.28 6.11 -26.51
N ILE A 106 -6.92 4.82 -26.60
CA ILE A 106 -5.58 4.32 -26.85
C ILE A 106 -5.37 4.17 -28.36
N GLY A 107 -6.30 3.53 -29.07
CA GLY A 107 -6.25 3.40 -30.52
C GLY A 107 -6.83 2.08 -31.01
N SER A 108 -6.24 1.52 -32.06
CA SER A 108 -6.67 0.21 -32.60
C SER A 108 -6.35 -0.95 -31.66
N ARG A 109 -7.03 -2.08 -31.83
CA ARG A 109 -6.78 -3.34 -31.09
C ARG A 109 -5.29 -3.73 -31.01
N SER A 110 -4.58 -3.62 -32.14
CA SER A 110 -3.14 -3.90 -32.22
C SER A 110 -2.31 -2.93 -31.38
N MET A 111 -2.74 -1.67 -31.30
CA MET A 111 -2.11 -0.68 -30.45
C MET A 111 -2.34 -1.02 -28.97
N VAL A 112 -3.59 -1.28 -28.57
CA VAL A 112 -3.95 -1.68 -27.20
C VAL A 112 -3.16 -2.93 -26.76
N SER A 113 -3.03 -3.93 -27.61
CA SER A 113 -2.23 -5.13 -27.35
C SER A 113 -0.74 -4.82 -27.10
N ARG A 114 -0.16 -3.87 -27.84
CA ARG A 114 1.24 -3.44 -27.65
C ARG A 114 1.45 -2.62 -26.38
N VAL A 115 0.43 -1.91 -25.92
CA VAL A 115 0.45 -1.29 -24.60
C VAL A 115 0.37 -2.36 -23.52
N LEU A 116 -0.60 -3.26 -23.58
CA LEU A 116 -0.80 -4.31 -22.58
C LEU A 116 0.41 -5.26 -22.42
N SER A 117 1.23 -5.42 -23.46
CA SER A 117 2.48 -6.18 -23.44
C SER A 117 3.71 -5.37 -22.96
N GLY A 118 3.57 -4.06 -22.76
CA GLY A 118 4.65 -3.17 -22.34
C GLY A 118 5.60 -2.72 -23.47
N GLU A 119 5.35 -3.10 -24.72
CA GLU A 119 6.14 -2.66 -25.88
C GLU A 119 5.97 -1.16 -26.17
N ARG A 120 4.86 -0.57 -25.72
CA ARG A 120 4.54 0.85 -25.85
C ARG A 120 4.01 1.41 -24.53
N SER A 121 4.52 2.56 -24.12
CA SER A 121 3.99 3.31 -22.98
C SER A 121 2.79 4.17 -23.39
N PHE A 122 1.97 4.57 -22.40
CA PHE A 122 0.91 5.55 -22.64
C PHE A 122 1.50 6.93 -22.96
N SER A 123 0.89 7.61 -23.92
CA SER A 123 1.11 9.05 -24.06
C SER A 123 0.26 9.81 -23.05
N LYS A 124 0.68 11.04 -22.67
CA LYS A 124 -0.13 11.93 -21.83
C LYS A 124 -1.54 12.14 -22.39
N LYS A 125 -1.71 12.11 -23.72
CA LYS A 125 -3.01 12.22 -24.39
C LYS A 125 -3.90 10.98 -24.14
N HIS A 126 -3.32 9.77 -24.11
CA HIS A 126 -4.07 8.56 -23.80
C HIS A 126 -4.57 8.60 -22.36
N ILE A 127 -3.68 8.94 -21.41
CA ILE A 127 -4.02 9.07 -19.99
C ILE A 127 -5.16 10.07 -19.80
N GLN A 128 -5.08 11.26 -20.41
CA GLN A 128 -6.15 12.26 -20.33
C GLN A 128 -7.50 11.75 -20.85
N LYS A 129 -7.51 11.03 -21.97
CA LYS A 129 -8.74 10.47 -22.54
C LYS A 129 -9.33 9.37 -21.66
N LEU A 130 -8.50 8.45 -21.16
CA LEU A 130 -8.92 7.39 -20.23
C LEU A 130 -9.47 7.99 -18.93
N SER A 131 -8.73 8.93 -18.34
CA SER A 131 -9.14 9.65 -17.13
C SER A 131 -10.50 10.33 -17.31
N LYS A 132 -10.72 10.97 -18.47
CA LYS A 132 -12.00 11.61 -18.80
C LYS A 132 -13.15 10.60 -18.94
N ARG A 133 -12.92 9.43 -19.55
CA ARG A 133 -13.95 8.39 -19.72
C ARG A 133 -14.36 7.76 -18.40
N PHE A 134 -13.38 7.44 -17.55
CA PHE A 134 -13.61 6.72 -16.29
C PHE A 134 -13.80 7.63 -15.08
N GLY A 135 -13.65 8.95 -15.25
CA GLY A 135 -13.83 9.92 -14.16
C GLY A 135 -12.77 9.82 -13.06
N ILE A 136 -11.56 9.37 -13.40
CA ILE A 136 -10.46 9.16 -12.45
C ILE A 136 -9.39 10.24 -12.59
N ASP A 137 -8.65 10.48 -11.51
CA ASP A 137 -7.54 11.42 -11.52
C ASP A 137 -6.41 10.90 -12.43
N PRO A 138 -5.87 11.69 -13.37
CA PRO A 138 -4.77 11.26 -14.25
C PRO A 138 -3.50 10.82 -13.52
N GLY A 139 -3.29 11.32 -12.29
CA GLY A 139 -2.18 10.98 -11.39
C GLY A 139 -2.06 9.49 -11.12
N VAL A 140 -3.16 8.73 -11.16
CA VAL A 140 -3.15 7.28 -10.87
C VAL A 140 -2.36 6.46 -11.89
N PHE A 141 -2.15 6.97 -13.11
CA PHE A 141 -1.33 6.31 -14.13
C PHE A 141 0.17 6.57 -13.95
N PHE A 142 0.57 7.45 -13.03
CA PHE A 142 1.96 7.77 -12.76
C PHE A 142 2.39 7.10 -11.45
N LYS A 143 3.68 6.76 -11.37
CA LYS A 143 4.33 6.28 -10.12
C LYS A 143 4.87 7.46 -9.34
#